data_AF-A0A059E1W7-F1
#
_entry.id   AF-A0A059E1W7-F1
#
_cell.length_a   1.000
_cell.length_b   1.000
_cell.length_c   1.000
_cell.angle_alpha   90.00
_cell.angle_beta   90.00
_cell.angle_gamma   90.00
#
_symmetry.space_group_name_H-M   'P 1'
#
loop_
_entity.id
_entity.type
_entity.pdbx_description
1 polymer ?
#
loop_
_entity_poly.entity_id
_entity_poly.type
_entity_poly.pdbx_seq_one_letter_code
_entity_poly.pdbx_strand_id
1 'polypeptide(L)'
;MHSTLILCSAALVILTLLLGFWVSITRGRTKTIAYGAATDPTGPMMKAERAHGNAAEYTALLIGLFVITGFAYAGRDLGIAVTSLVVAITLSRFLHALGCLICATLEKPHPLKALGALVTYVGGLALAIMVIGKVL
;
A
#
# COMPACT_ATOMS: atom_id res chain seq x y z
N MET A 1 -18.24 12.12 1.41
CA MET A 1 -17.18 11.16 1.81
C MET A 1 -16.15 11.91 2.64
N HIS A 2 -15.67 11.33 3.74
CA HIS A 2 -14.76 12.00 4.67
C HIS A 2 -13.43 12.38 4.01
N SER A 3 -12.94 13.60 4.25
CA SER A 3 -11.70 14.12 3.63
C SER A 3 -10.50 13.22 3.90
N THR A 4 -10.41 12.62 5.09
CA THR A 4 -9.34 11.67 5.44
C THR A 4 -9.31 10.47 4.50
N LEU A 5 -10.47 9.87 4.20
CA LEU A 5 -10.56 8.72 3.28
C LEU A 5 -10.13 9.10 1.87
N ILE A 6 -10.51 10.31 1.41
CA ILE A 6 -10.14 10.83 0.09
C ILE A 6 -8.63 11.05 0.01
N LEU A 7 -8.05 11.79 0.97
CA LEU A 7 -6.63 12.10 1.00
C LEU A 7 -5.77 10.84 1.11
N CYS A 8 -6.18 9.89 1.95
CA CYS A 8 -5.49 8.61 2.09
C CYS A 8 -5.59 7.78 0.81
N SER A 9 -6.73 7.76 0.13
CA SER A 9 -6.89 7.11 -1.17
C SER A 9 -5.98 7.75 -2.23
N ALA A 10 -5.98 9.09 -2.32
CA ALA A 10 -5.14 9.83 -3.25
C ALA A 10 -3.64 9.59 -3.00
N ALA A 11 -3.22 9.55 -1.73
CA ALA A 11 -1.84 9.23 -1.36
C ALA A 11 -1.42 7.82 -1.83
N LEU A 12 -2.30 6.82 -1.73
CA LEU A 12 -2.03 5.46 -2.21
C LEU A 12 -1.95 5.40 -3.75
N VAL A 13 -2.79 6.18 -4.46
CA VAL A 13 -2.71 6.32 -5.91
C VAL A 13 -1.37 6.93 -6.31
N ILE A 14 -0.98 8.05 -5.67
CA ILE A 14 0.30 8.72 -5.92
C ILE A 14 1.45 7.74 -5.68
N LEU A 15 1.47 7.02 -4.55
CA LEU A 15 2.48 6.00 -4.26
C LEU A 15 2.58 4.96 -5.39
N THR A 16 1.44 4.43 -5.84
CA THR A 16 1.40 3.39 -6.86
C THR A 16 1.92 3.90 -8.21
N LEU A 17 1.53 5.11 -8.62
CA LEU A 17 2.01 5.75 -9.85
C LEU A 17 3.50 6.06 -9.80
N LEU A 18 4.00 6.60 -8.67
CA LEU A 18 5.42 6.88 -8.49
C LEU A 18 6.26 5.59 -8.54
N LEU A 19 5.77 4.49 -7.94
CA LEU A 19 6.44 3.19 -8.03
C LEU A 19 6.43 2.63 -9.46
N GLY A 20 5.34 2.79 -10.20
CA GLY A 20 5.28 2.39 -11.61
C GLY A 20 6.25 3.19 -12.47
N PHE A 21 6.34 4.49 -12.24
CA PHE A 21 7.34 5.35 -12.87
C PHE A 21 8.77 4.94 -12.50
N TRP A 22 9.01 4.58 -11.23
CA TRP A 22 10.30 4.08 -10.77
C TRP A 22 10.71 2.77 -11.45
N VAL A 23 9.77 1.86 -11.70
CA VAL A 23 10.00 0.67 -12.52
C VAL A 23 10.47 1.06 -13.92
N SER A 24 9.80 2.02 -14.58
CA SER A 24 10.19 2.50 -15.92
C SER A 24 11.60 3.11 -15.94
N ILE A 25 11.94 3.96 -14.96
CA ILE A 25 13.31 4.49 -14.80
C ILE A 25 14.31 3.35 -14.64
N THR A 26 13.99 2.38 -13.79
CA THR A 26 14.88 1.25 -13.49
C THR A 26 15.13 0.42 -14.74
N ARG A 27 14.09 0.10 -15.54
CA ARG A 27 14.25 -0.59 -16.85
C ARG A 27 15.22 0.12 -17.78
N GLY A 28 15.10 1.44 -17.87
CA GLY A 28 16.02 2.26 -18.67
C GLY A 28 17.46 2.19 -18.18
N ARG A 29 17.66 2.25 -16.85
CA ARG A 29 19.00 2.20 -16.23
C ARG A 29 19.68 0.84 -16.34
N THR A 30 18.93 -0.24 -16.15
CA THR A 30 19.45 -1.62 -16.20
C THR A 30 19.47 -2.20 -17.62
N LYS A 31 18.94 -1.47 -18.61
CA LYS A 31 18.71 -1.95 -19.99
C LYS A 31 17.88 -3.24 -20.06
N THR A 32 17.13 -3.54 -19.01
CA THR A 32 16.21 -4.69 -18.94
C THR A 32 14.84 -4.27 -19.46
N ILE A 33 14.78 -4.03 -20.78
CA ILE A 33 13.54 -3.73 -21.52
C ILE A 33 12.79 -5.05 -21.84
N ALA A 34 13.48 -6.18 -21.75
CA ALA A 34 12.96 -7.51 -22.05
C ALA A 34 11.77 -7.93 -21.15
N TYR A 35 10.95 -8.82 -21.72
CA TYR A 35 9.78 -9.42 -21.09
C TYR A 35 10.21 -10.47 -20.05
N GLY A 36 9.70 -10.37 -18.82
CA GLY A 36 9.94 -11.33 -17.74
C GLY A 36 10.06 -10.67 -16.38
N ALA A 37 9.75 -11.43 -15.32
CA ALA A 37 9.99 -11.00 -13.95
C ALA A 37 11.51 -10.98 -13.67
N ALA A 38 12.01 -9.94 -13.02
CA ALA A 38 13.39 -9.93 -12.57
C ALA A 38 13.63 -11.04 -11.53
N THR A 39 14.77 -11.74 -11.65
CA THR A 39 15.08 -12.93 -10.86
C THR A 39 16.15 -12.70 -9.78
N ASP A 40 16.93 -11.63 -9.87
CA ASP A 40 17.94 -11.29 -8.86
C ASP A 40 17.29 -10.56 -7.68
N PRO A 41 17.22 -11.19 -6.48
CA PRO A 41 16.58 -10.60 -5.30
C PRO A 41 17.35 -9.43 -4.69
N THR A 42 18.61 -9.23 -5.09
CA THR A 42 19.43 -8.09 -4.68
C THR A 42 19.33 -6.94 -5.69
N GLY A 43 18.92 -7.24 -6.91
CA GLY A 43 18.88 -6.34 -8.05
C GLY A 43 17.83 -5.23 -7.89
N PRO A 44 18.11 -4.02 -8.40
CA PRO A 44 17.19 -2.88 -8.30
C PRO A 44 15.87 -3.13 -9.05
N MET A 45 15.91 -3.93 -10.12
CA MET A 45 14.74 -4.23 -10.93
C MET A 45 13.71 -5.07 -10.16
N MET A 46 14.13 -6.17 -9.53
CA MET A 46 13.22 -7.02 -8.75
C MET A 46 12.63 -6.28 -7.55
N LYS A 47 13.44 -5.44 -6.89
CA LYS A 47 12.99 -4.57 -5.79
C LYS A 47 11.93 -3.57 -6.23
N ALA A 48 12.13 -2.90 -7.37
CA ALA A 48 11.18 -1.98 -7.95
C ALA A 48 9.86 -2.68 -8.35
N GLU A 49 9.96 -3.82 -9.06
CA GLU A 49 8.79 -4.61 -9.48
C GLU A 49 8.01 -5.13 -8.26
N ARG A 50 8.69 -5.63 -7.23
CA ARG A 50 8.02 -6.15 -6.02
C ARG A 50 7.35 -5.03 -5.24
N ALA A 51 7.99 -3.87 -5.10
CA ALA A 51 7.39 -2.72 -4.44
C ALA A 51 6.14 -2.25 -5.19
N HIS A 52 6.23 -2.08 -6.52
CA HIS A 52 5.11 -1.63 -7.34
C HIS A 52 3.97 -2.65 -7.39
N GLY A 53 4.25 -3.92 -7.67
CA GLY A 53 3.23 -4.97 -7.76
C GLY A 53 2.45 -5.11 -6.46
N ASN A 54 3.14 -5.11 -5.31
CA ASN A 54 2.46 -5.13 -4.03
C ASN A 54 1.68 -3.84 -3.72
N ALA A 55 2.17 -2.67 -4.17
CA ALA A 55 1.39 -1.44 -4.07
C ALA A 55 0.12 -1.50 -4.93
N ALA A 56 0.20 -2.00 -6.16
CA ALA A 56 -0.93 -2.09 -7.08
C ALA A 56 -2.05 -3.01 -6.53
N GLU A 57 -1.70 -4.16 -5.98
CA GLU A 57 -2.64 -5.10 -5.35
C GLU A 57 -3.39 -4.45 -4.17
N TYR A 58 -2.64 -3.87 -3.23
CA TYR A 58 -3.22 -3.37 -1.98
C TYR A 58 -3.85 -2.00 -2.12
N THR A 59 -3.37 -1.12 -3.01
CA THR A 59 -3.96 0.20 -3.20
C THR A 59 -5.40 0.07 -3.67
N ALA A 60 -5.67 -0.76 -4.68
CA ALA A 60 -7.03 -0.98 -5.16
C ALA A 60 -7.94 -1.58 -4.07
N LEU A 61 -7.46 -2.60 -3.36
CA LEU A 61 -8.17 -3.23 -2.25
C LEU A 61 -8.52 -2.22 -1.14
N LEU A 62 -7.54 -1.42 -0.71
CA LEU A 62 -7.71 -0.46 0.39
C LEU A 62 -8.59 0.72 0.00
N ILE A 63 -8.50 1.22 -1.25
CA ILE A 63 -9.43 2.24 -1.74
C ILE A 63 -10.85 1.69 -1.72
N GLY A 64 -11.07 0.44 -2.15
CA GLY A 64 -12.37 -0.22 -2.04
C GLY A 64 -12.87 -0.24 -0.59
N LEU A 65 -12.02 -0.64 0.36
CA LEU A 65 -12.35 -0.62 1.79
C LEU A 65 -12.65 0.79 2.31
N PHE A 66 -11.88 1.81 1.90
CA PHE A 66 -12.10 3.21 2.29
C PHE A 66 -13.40 3.77 1.71
N VAL A 67 -13.76 3.41 0.49
CA VAL A 67 -15.05 3.78 -0.14
C VAL A 67 -16.21 3.17 0.63
N ILE A 68 -16.17 1.86 0.92
CA ILE A 68 -17.20 1.18 1.71
C ILE A 68 -17.28 1.77 3.12
N THR A 69 -16.13 2.09 3.74
CA THR A 69 -16.08 2.81 5.02
C THR A 69 -16.80 4.16 4.92
N GLY A 70 -16.57 4.91 3.84
CA GLY A 70 -17.23 6.17 3.57
C GLY A 70 -18.76 6.05 3.49
N PHE A 71 -19.27 4.95 2.92
CA PHE A 71 -20.71 4.67 2.88
C PHE A 71 -21.26 4.26 4.25
N ALA A 72 -20.60 3.35 4.98
CA ALA A 72 -21.05 2.92 6.31
C ALA A 72 -21.10 4.06 7.35
N TYR A 73 -20.23 5.05 7.19
CA TYR A 73 -20.14 6.25 8.03
C TYR A 73 -20.74 7.50 7.37
N ALA A 74 -21.60 7.35 6.36
CA ALA A 74 -22.25 8.49 5.71
C ALA A 74 -23.12 9.29 6.72
N GLY A 75 -22.92 10.61 6.75
CA GLY A 75 -23.62 11.50 7.69
C GLY A 75 -23.20 11.35 9.16
N ARG A 76 -22.13 10.60 9.44
CA ARG A 76 -21.63 10.31 10.80
C ARG A 76 -20.16 10.65 10.89
N ASP A 77 -19.67 11.00 12.08
CA ASP A 77 -18.24 11.11 12.32
C ASP A 77 -17.54 9.75 12.21
N LEU A 78 -16.31 9.72 11.68
CA LEU A 78 -15.49 8.50 11.65
C LEU A 78 -15.06 8.06 13.04
N GLY A 79 -14.91 9.02 13.96
CA GLY A 79 -14.28 8.80 15.25
C GLY A 79 -12.77 8.60 15.13
N ILE A 80 -12.11 8.71 16.29
CA ILE A 80 -10.64 8.61 16.37
C ILE A 80 -10.13 7.24 15.92
N ALA A 81 -10.83 6.16 16.28
CA ALA A 81 -10.39 4.81 15.96
C ALA A 81 -10.30 4.55 14.45
N VAL A 82 -11.37 4.84 13.70
CA VAL A 82 -11.38 4.65 12.23
C VAL A 82 -10.42 5.60 11.55
N THR A 83 -10.38 6.87 11.99
CA THR A 83 -9.46 7.87 11.44
C THR A 83 -8.01 7.43 11.61
N SER A 84 -7.62 6.99 12.81
CA SER A 84 -6.26 6.51 13.09
C SER A 84 -5.93 5.24 12.30
N LEU A 85 -6.86 4.30 12.16
CA LEU A 85 -6.65 3.09 11.36
C LEU A 85 -6.41 3.40 9.89
N VAL A 86 -7.23 4.25 9.28
CA VAL A 86 -7.09 4.66 7.87
C VAL A 86 -5.71 5.28 7.64
N VAL A 87 -5.30 6.22 8.50
CA VAL A 87 -3.99 6.88 8.39
C VAL A 87 -2.85 5.87 8.59
N ALA A 88 -2.94 5.01 9.61
CA ALA A 88 -1.91 4.01 9.90
C ALA A 88 -1.75 3.01 8.76
N ILE A 89 -2.86 2.52 8.19
CA ILE A 89 -2.86 1.65 7.02
C ILE A 89 -2.18 2.35 5.84
N THR A 90 -2.54 3.60 5.55
CA THR A 90 -1.92 4.35 4.45
C THR A 90 -0.42 4.51 4.65
N LEU A 91 0.03 4.97 5.82
CA LEU A 91 1.47 5.11 6.13
C LEU A 91 2.21 3.77 6.04
N SER A 92 1.57 2.67 6.45
CA SER A 92 2.14 1.33 6.37
C SER A 92 2.47 0.92 4.92
N ARG A 93 1.72 1.42 3.93
CA ARG A 93 2.00 1.15 2.51
C ARG A 93 3.28 1.82 2.04
N PHE A 94 3.53 3.06 2.49
CA PHE A 94 4.79 3.75 2.23
C PHE A 94 5.97 3.03 2.90
N LEU A 95 5.82 2.62 4.16
CA LEU A 95 6.85 1.85 4.87
C LEU A 95 7.15 0.52 4.18
N HIS A 96 6.12 -0.19 3.73
CA HIS A 96 6.28 -1.45 3.01
C HIS A 96 7.06 -1.26 1.70
N ALA A 97 6.64 -0.30 0.88
CA ALA A 97 7.31 0.02 -0.38
C ALA A 97 8.77 0.44 -0.15
N LEU A 98 9.01 1.33 0.80
CA LEU A 98 10.36 1.75 1.17
C LEU A 98 11.22 0.55 1.60
N GLY A 99 10.68 -0.32 2.46
CA GLY A 99 11.37 -1.53 2.90
C GLY A 99 11.73 -2.48 1.76
N CYS A 100 10.91 -2.59 0.71
CA CYS A 100 11.26 -3.34 -0.50
C CYS A 100 12.41 -2.68 -1.27
N LEU A 101 12.39 -1.34 -1.40
CA LEU A 101 13.38 -0.62 -2.21
C LEU A 101 14.76 -0.56 -1.57
N ILE A 102 14.84 -0.40 -0.23
CA ILE A 102 16.11 -0.22 0.47
C ILE A 102 16.71 -1.51 1.05
N CYS A 103 15.96 -2.62 1.03
CA CYS A 103 16.49 -3.88 1.55
C CYS A 103 17.77 -4.32 0.83
N ALA A 104 18.66 -5.02 1.53
CA ALA A 104 19.84 -5.62 0.90
C ALA A 104 19.43 -6.72 -0.09
N THR A 105 18.48 -7.58 0.31
CA THR A 105 17.91 -8.66 -0.50
C THR A 105 16.43 -8.81 -0.19
N LEU A 106 15.63 -9.21 -1.19
CA LEU A 106 14.22 -9.55 -1.03
C LEU A 106 13.98 -10.92 -0.37
N GLU A 107 15.00 -11.77 -0.27
CA GLU A 107 14.91 -13.09 0.37
C GLU A 107 14.73 -12.99 1.90
N LYS A 108 15.14 -11.86 2.48
CA LYS A 108 15.02 -11.61 3.92
C LYS A 108 14.00 -10.51 4.18
N PRO A 109 13.19 -10.64 5.25
CA PRO A 109 12.24 -9.61 5.60
C PRO A 109 12.96 -8.37 6.12
N HIS A 110 12.88 -7.25 5.39
CA HIS A 110 13.29 -5.95 5.92
C HIS A 110 12.31 -5.51 7.01
N PRO A 111 12.75 -4.96 8.16
CA PRO A 111 11.85 -4.58 9.26
C PRO A 111 10.72 -3.63 8.85
N LEU A 112 11.01 -2.61 8.02
CA LEU A 112 9.98 -1.69 7.51
C LEU A 112 8.95 -2.40 6.61
N LYS A 113 9.40 -3.37 5.82
CA LYS A 113 8.54 -4.20 4.97
C LYS A 113 7.63 -5.05 5.84
N ALA A 114 8.18 -5.74 6.84
CA ALA A 114 7.44 -6.59 7.75
C ALA A 114 6.40 -5.79 8.55
N LEU A 115 6.79 -4.67 9.15
CA LEU A 115 5.90 -3.79 9.89
C LEU A 115 4.79 -3.22 9.00
N GLY A 116 5.15 -2.74 7.81
CA GLY A 116 4.20 -2.23 6.83
C GLY A 116 3.14 -3.28 6.43
N ALA A 117 3.58 -4.52 6.19
CA ALA A 117 2.69 -5.64 5.90
C ALA A 117 1.75 -5.95 7.07
N LEU A 118 2.30 -6.09 8.28
CA LEU A 118 1.52 -6.45 9.47
C LEU A 118 0.41 -5.42 9.74
N VAL A 119 0.75 -4.13 9.71
CA VAL A 119 -0.23 -3.05 9.91
C VAL A 119 -1.27 -3.03 8.79
N THR A 120 -0.88 -3.31 7.55
CA THR A 120 -1.84 -3.43 6.44
C THR A 120 -2.85 -4.54 6.70
N TYR A 121 -2.39 -5.73 7.13
CA TYR A 121 -3.26 -6.90 7.32
C TYR A 121 -4.16 -6.74 8.52
N VAL A 122 -3.58 -6.47 9.69
CA VAL A 122 -4.34 -6.34 10.93
C VAL A 122 -5.24 -5.12 10.89
N GLY A 123 -4.74 -3.98 10.40
CA GLY A 123 -5.50 -2.75 10.26
C GLY A 123 -6.64 -2.88 9.25
N GLY A 124 -6.38 -3.48 8.08
CA GLY A 124 -7.40 -3.71 7.06
C GLY A 124 -8.53 -4.62 7.56
N LEU A 125 -8.18 -5.73 8.24
CA LEU A 125 -9.17 -6.61 8.86
C LEU A 125 -9.97 -5.90 9.96
N ALA A 126 -9.29 -5.18 10.85
CA ALA A 126 -9.96 -4.43 11.91
C ALA A 126 -10.94 -3.39 11.34
N LEU A 127 -10.52 -2.63 10.32
CA LEU A 127 -11.38 -1.65 9.65
C LEU A 127 -12.58 -2.32 8.98
N ALA A 128 -12.39 -3.45 8.29
CA ALA A 128 -13.49 -4.20 7.69
C ALA A 128 -14.51 -4.68 8.73
N ILE A 129 -14.05 -5.20 9.88
CA ILE A 129 -14.92 -5.59 11.00
C ILE A 129 -15.71 -4.39 11.54
N MET A 130 -15.04 -3.24 11.73
CA MET A 130 -15.71 -2.02 12.18
C MET A 130 -16.75 -1.51 11.19
N VAL A 131 -16.52 -1.68 9.88
CA VAL A 131 -17.49 -1.36 8.84
C VAL A 131 -18.70 -2.28 8.94
N ILE A 132 -18.49 -3.60 9.06
CA ILE A 132 -19.58 -4.58 9.24
C ILE A 132 -20.42 -4.21 10.47
N GLY A 133 -19.77 -4.01 11.62
CA GLY A 133 -20.45 -3.63 12.86
C GLY A 133 -21.12 -2.26 12.82
N LYS A 134 -20.82 -1.41 11.84
CA LYS A 134 -21.48 -0.11 11.66
C LYS A 134 -22.73 -0.18 10.78
N VAL A 135 -22.82 -1.21 9.94
CA VAL A 135 -23.94 -1.44 9.02
C VAL A 135 -25.01 -2.33 9.65
N LEU A 136 -24.61 -3.25 10.52
CA LEU A 136 -25.52 -3.98 11.41
C LEU A 136 -26.11 -3.04 12.49
#